data_AF-A0A935EM74-F1
#
_entry.id   AF-A0A935EM74-F1
#
_cell.length_a   1.000
_cell.length_b   1.000
_cell.length_c   1.000
_cell.angle_alpha   90.00
_cell.angle_beta   90.00
_cell.angle_gamma   90.00
#
_symmetry.space_group_name_H-M   'P 1'
#
loop_
_entity.id
_entity.type
_entity.pdbx_description
1 polymer ?
#
loop_
_entity_poly.entity_id
_entity_poly.type
_entity_poly.pdbx_seq_one_letter_code
_entity_poly.pdbx_strand_id
1 'polypeptide(L)'
;MKLSNIVFYMLTTFALAMTASNASAAVLVFDNLAIIQHAEELQGIGNEIDDKGYHLAYAAAPDEEYPVGFHAVGQKWPYNGKSIAVLANNCSANTTLTRHDNSVFSVKSIDLAAVNDDQSYYVSFIGITTEGTTTHLDVYLDNGAKWKRIVFPATFRNLKSLSWMQGDCTENPPHMFDNIFLSH
;
A
#
# COMPACT_ATOMS: atom_id res chain seq x y z
N MET A 1 36.53 23.00 70.44
CA MET A 1 35.69 22.03 69.71
C MET A 1 34.82 22.78 68.71
N LYS A 2 35.19 22.79 67.42
CA LYS A 2 34.35 23.31 66.33
C LYS A 2 34.14 22.16 65.36
N LEU A 3 32.88 21.74 65.19
CA LEU A 3 32.47 20.67 64.29
C LEU A 3 32.29 21.23 62.87
N SER A 4 32.85 20.49 61.92
CA SER A 4 32.88 20.74 60.48
C SER A 4 31.52 20.45 59.83
N ASN A 5 31.06 21.33 58.93
CA ASN A 5 29.95 21.02 58.03
C ASN A 5 30.52 20.66 56.65
N ILE A 6 30.41 19.39 56.29
CA ILE A 6 30.71 18.85 54.96
C ILE A 6 29.40 18.89 54.17
N VAL A 7 29.37 19.70 53.10
CA VAL A 7 28.25 19.75 52.15
C VAL A 7 28.56 18.81 50.99
N PHE A 8 27.75 17.77 50.81
CA PHE A 8 27.80 16.87 49.66
C PHE A 8 26.94 17.43 48.53
N TYR A 9 27.55 17.73 47.38
CA TYR A 9 26.82 18.00 46.14
C TYR A 9 26.63 16.68 45.38
N MET A 10 25.39 16.18 45.32
CA MET A 10 25.02 15.08 44.43
C MET A 10 24.72 15.65 43.03
N LEU A 11 25.58 15.37 42.05
CA LEU A 11 25.28 15.56 40.64
C LEU A 11 24.42 14.38 40.16
N THR A 12 23.19 14.63 39.74
CA THR A 12 22.32 13.63 39.11
C THR A 12 22.44 13.75 37.59
N THR A 13 23.10 12.78 36.97
CA THR A 13 23.22 12.69 35.50
C THR A 13 21.93 12.10 34.93
N PHE A 14 21.11 12.90 34.26
CA PHE A 14 19.99 12.41 33.46
C PHE A 14 20.51 11.83 32.14
N ALA A 15 20.56 10.51 32.04
CA ALA A 15 20.78 9.83 30.76
C ALA A 15 19.46 9.80 29.98
N LEU A 16 19.35 10.59 28.91
CA LEU A 16 18.30 10.39 27.91
C LEU A 16 18.57 9.08 27.17
N ALA A 17 17.82 8.04 27.51
CA ALA A 17 17.73 6.85 26.68
C ALA A 17 16.92 7.22 25.43
N MET A 18 17.61 7.59 24.36
CA MET A 18 17.03 7.65 23.01
C MET A 18 16.67 6.21 22.61
N THR A 19 15.40 5.83 22.77
CA THR A 19 14.89 4.60 22.19
C THR A 19 14.92 4.74 20.68
N ALA A 20 15.84 4.04 20.01
CA ALA A 20 15.79 3.88 18.57
C ALA A 20 14.44 3.23 18.21
N SER A 21 13.60 3.92 17.44
CA SER A 21 12.41 3.30 16.86
C SER A 21 12.89 2.22 15.90
N ASN A 22 12.67 0.96 16.23
CA ASN A 22 12.89 -0.13 15.29
C ASN A 22 12.04 0.15 14.06
N ALA A 23 12.67 0.38 12.91
CA ALA A 23 11.99 0.49 11.63
C ALA A 23 11.30 -0.85 11.36
N SER A 24 9.99 -0.90 11.61
CA SER A 24 9.17 -2.07 11.32
C SER A 24 8.89 -2.12 9.83
N ALA A 25 9.03 -3.28 9.21
CA ALA A 25 8.58 -3.53 7.86
C ALA A 25 7.20 -4.19 7.91
N ALA A 26 6.31 -3.80 7.00
CA ALA A 26 4.96 -4.36 6.89
C ALA A 26 4.75 -4.87 5.46
N VAL A 27 4.07 -6.01 5.31
CA VAL A 27 3.56 -6.45 4.01
C VAL A 27 2.05 -6.43 4.13
N LEU A 28 1.36 -5.64 3.31
CA LEU A 28 -0.09 -5.75 3.18
C LEU A 28 -0.37 -6.95 2.28
N VAL A 29 -1.03 -7.95 2.85
CA VAL A 29 -1.45 -9.18 2.16
C VAL A 29 -2.94 -9.32 2.38
N PHE A 30 -3.66 -9.82 1.38
CA PHE A 30 -5.13 -9.81 1.41
C PHE A 30 -5.73 -11.19 1.71
N ASP A 31 -4.89 -12.19 2.02
CA ASP A 31 -5.30 -13.56 2.38
C ASP A 31 -6.21 -13.64 3.62
N ASN A 32 -6.21 -12.61 4.47
CA ASN A 32 -6.98 -12.54 5.70
C ASN A 32 -8.27 -11.72 5.57
N LEU A 33 -8.63 -11.24 4.37
CA LEU A 33 -9.92 -10.59 4.14
C LEU A 33 -11.03 -11.61 4.41
N ALA A 34 -11.63 -11.52 5.60
CA ALA A 34 -12.60 -12.48 6.15
C ALA A 34 -13.78 -12.78 5.20
N ILE A 35 -14.01 -11.89 4.24
CA ILE A 35 -15.08 -11.92 3.26
C ILE A 35 -14.88 -13.04 2.21
N ILE A 36 -13.64 -13.37 1.79
CA ILE A 36 -13.40 -14.35 0.69
C ILE A 36 -13.18 -15.78 1.18
N GLN A 37 -13.50 -16.11 2.42
CA GLN A 37 -13.49 -17.51 2.87
C GLN A 37 -14.47 -18.40 2.06
N HIS A 38 -15.31 -17.81 1.20
CA HIS A 38 -16.32 -18.49 0.38
C HIS A 38 -15.90 -18.87 -1.05
N ALA A 39 -14.62 -18.80 -1.42
CA ALA A 39 -14.14 -19.33 -2.70
C ALA A 39 -14.90 -18.76 -3.93
N GLU A 40 -15.31 -17.50 -3.87
CA GLU A 40 -15.92 -16.80 -5.00
C GLU A 40 -14.84 -16.26 -5.94
N GLU A 41 -15.23 -15.92 -7.16
CA GLU A 41 -14.33 -15.40 -8.20
C GLU A 41 -13.99 -13.92 -7.95
N LEU A 42 -15.00 -13.09 -7.75
CA LEU A 42 -14.89 -11.66 -7.46
C LEU A 42 -15.93 -11.27 -6.40
N GLN A 43 -15.51 -10.49 -5.40
CA GLN A 43 -16.40 -10.06 -4.32
C GLN A 43 -16.12 -8.62 -3.91
N GLY A 44 -17.17 -7.81 -3.79
CA GLY A 44 -17.07 -6.45 -3.27
C GLY A 44 -16.65 -6.43 -1.80
N ILE A 45 -15.63 -5.62 -1.47
CA ILE A 45 -15.10 -5.48 -0.11
C ILE A 45 -15.19 -4.03 0.41
N GLY A 46 -15.88 -3.15 -0.31
CA GLY A 46 -16.10 -1.75 0.09
C GLY A 46 -15.02 -0.80 -0.39
N ASN A 47 -15.06 0.44 0.08
CA ASN A 47 -14.21 1.53 -0.42
C ASN A 47 -12.88 1.68 0.34
N GLU A 48 -12.70 0.94 1.43
CA GLU A 48 -11.61 1.13 2.36
C GLU A 48 -11.05 -0.23 2.80
N ILE A 49 -9.73 -0.35 2.89
CA ILE A 49 -9.04 -1.53 3.42
C ILE A 49 -8.00 -1.07 4.43
N ASP A 50 -8.14 -1.52 5.68
CA ASP A 50 -7.23 -1.22 6.77
C ASP A 50 -6.44 -2.48 7.15
N ASP A 51 -5.12 -2.40 7.08
CA ASP A 51 -4.23 -3.47 7.55
C ASP A 51 -2.91 -2.89 8.07
N LYS A 52 -2.42 -3.43 9.19
CA LYS A 52 -1.09 -3.13 9.78
C LYS A 52 -0.77 -1.63 9.92
N GLY A 53 -1.76 -0.78 10.19
CA GLY A 53 -1.57 0.65 10.37
C GLY A 53 -1.61 1.47 9.06
N TYR A 54 -1.94 0.84 7.95
CA TYR A 54 -2.11 1.46 6.64
C TYR A 54 -3.56 1.40 6.18
N HIS A 55 -3.93 2.37 5.36
CA HIS A 55 -5.26 2.57 4.82
C HIS A 55 -5.19 2.68 3.29
N LEU A 56 -5.90 1.80 2.59
CA LEU A 56 -6.18 1.91 1.16
C LEU A 56 -7.57 2.48 0.97
N ALA A 57 -7.67 3.60 0.26
CA ALA A 57 -8.92 4.25 -0.10
C ALA A 57 -9.16 4.13 -1.61
N TYR A 58 -10.38 3.74 -1.96
CA TYR A 58 -10.87 3.77 -3.33
C TYR A 58 -11.50 5.14 -3.61
N ALA A 59 -11.23 5.68 -4.78
CA ALA A 59 -11.93 6.83 -5.34
C ALA A 59 -12.50 6.45 -6.71
N ALA A 60 -13.81 6.66 -6.88
CA ALA A 60 -14.55 6.37 -8.09
C ALA A 60 -14.03 7.17 -9.29
N ALA A 61 -14.21 6.62 -10.50
CA ALA A 61 -13.96 7.37 -11.72
C ALA A 61 -14.98 8.53 -11.88
N PRO A 62 -14.63 9.63 -12.59
CA PRO A 62 -15.54 10.77 -12.73
C PRO A 62 -16.91 10.47 -13.36
N ASP A 63 -17.00 9.39 -14.15
CA ASP A 63 -18.16 8.93 -14.90
C ASP A 63 -18.84 7.70 -14.28
N GLU A 64 -18.42 7.29 -13.08
CA GLU A 64 -18.97 6.13 -12.39
C GLU A 64 -20.30 6.45 -11.68
N GLU A 65 -21.41 5.97 -12.24
CA GLU A 65 -22.76 6.20 -11.69
C GLU A 65 -23.01 5.45 -10.37
N TYR A 66 -22.39 4.26 -10.21
CA TYR A 66 -22.63 3.36 -9.06
C TYR A 66 -21.31 2.78 -8.52
N PRO A 67 -20.55 3.53 -7.70
CA PRO A 67 -19.30 3.05 -7.16
C PRO A 67 -19.47 1.92 -6.16
N VAL A 68 -18.80 0.80 -6.43
CA VAL A 68 -18.83 -0.41 -5.57
C VAL A 68 -17.51 -0.67 -4.85
N GLY A 69 -16.52 0.20 -5.05
CA GLY A 69 -15.26 0.18 -4.30
C GLY A 69 -14.25 -0.83 -4.83
N PHE A 70 -13.55 -1.46 -3.91
CA PHE A 70 -12.63 -2.54 -4.20
C PHE A 70 -13.37 -3.86 -4.39
N HIS A 71 -12.89 -4.65 -5.33
CA HIS A 71 -13.18 -6.07 -5.42
C HIS A 71 -11.97 -6.86 -4.97
N ALA A 72 -12.24 -7.89 -4.20
CA ALA A 72 -11.27 -8.90 -3.90
C ALA A 72 -11.40 -10.04 -4.91
N VAL A 73 -10.26 -10.49 -5.42
CA VAL A 73 -10.15 -11.54 -6.43
C VAL A 73 -9.79 -12.83 -5.71
N GLY A 74 -10.66 -13.84 -5.84
CA GLY A 74 -10.48 -15.13 -5.18
C GLY A 74 -9.67 -16.12 -6.01
N GLN A 75 -9.31 -17.24 -5.39
CA GLN A 75 -8.49 -18.30 -5.99
C GLN A 75 -9.17 -19.02 -7.18
N LYS A 76 -10.50 -18.92 -7.30
CA LYS A 76 -11.22 -19.50 -8.43
C LYS A 76 -11.11 -18.65 -9.70
N TRP A 77 -10.72 -17.39 -9.58
CA TRP A 77 -10.51 -16.54 -10.74
C TRP A 77 -9.33 -17.09 -11.57
N PRO A 78 -9.52 -17.47 -12.84
CA PRO A 78 -8.52 -18.24 -13.60
C PRO A 78 -7.15 -17.57 -13.70
N TYR A 79 -7.12 -16.25 -13.57
CA TYR A 79 -5.96 -15.39 -13.78
C TYR A 79 -5.25 -14.98 -12.48
N ASN A 80 -5.84 -15.25 -11.32
CA ASN A 80 -5.32 -14.82 -10.01
C ASN A 80 -4.35 -15.84 -9.39
N GLY A 81 -4.48 -17.12 -9.74
CA GLY A 81 -3.67 -18.18 -9.12
C GLY A 81 -4.17 -18.53 -7.71
N LYS A 82 -3.26 -18.69 -6.74
CA LYS A 82 -3.58 -19.21 -5.38
C LYS A 82 -3.62 -18.16 -4.27
N SER A 83 -3.42 -16.88 -4.57
CA SER A 83 -3.50 -15.79 -3.58
C SER A 83 -4.90 -15.17 -3.55
N ILE A 84 -5.19 -14.35 -2.55
CA ILE A 84 -6.27 -13.35 -2.63
C ILE A 84 -5.64 -12.02 -3.06
N ALA A 85 -6.17 -11.43 -4.13
CA ALA A 85 -5.74 -10.13 -4.63
C ALA A 85 -6.85 -9.09 -4.51
N VAL A 86 -6.53 -7.83 -4.80
CA VAL A 86 -7.49 -6.73 -4.82
C VAL A 86 -7.41 -5.98 -6.14
N LEU A 87 -8.54 -5.47 -6.63
CA LEU A 87 -8.59 -4.46 -7.69
C LEU A 87 -9.55 -3.33 -7.29
N ALA A 88 -9.31 -2.12 -7.82
CA ALA A 88 -10.33 -1.08 -7.82
C ALA A 88 -11.38 -1.43 -8.89
N ASN A 89 -12.65 -1.58 -8.50
CA ASN A 89 -13.70 -2.13 -9.35
C ASN A 89 -14.38 -1.06 -10.23
N ASN A 90 -13.58 -0.26 -10.94
CA ASN A 90 -14.03 0.47 -12.12
C ASN A 90 -12.83 0.90 -12.97
N CYS A 91 -13.08 1.11 -14.25
CA CYS A 91 -12.15 1.69 -15.19
C CYS A 91 -11.77 3.10 -14.73
N SER A 92 -10.49 3.44 -14.75
CA SER A 92 -9.97 4.74 -14.28
C SER A 92 -10.25 5.07 -12.80
N ALA A 93 -10.72 4.12 -11.97
CA ALA A 93 -10.84 4.33 -10.53
C ALA A 93 -9.44 4.44 -9.89
N ASN A 94 -9.30 5.24 -8.84
CA ASN A 94 -8.02 5.49 -8.20
C ASN A 94 -7.91 4.77 -6.85
N THR A 95 -6.75 4.19 -6.58
CA THR A 95 -6.39 3.62 -5.28
C THR A 95 -5.41 4.55 -4.60
N THR A 96 -5.62 4.87 -3.33
CA THR A 96 -4.69 5.70 -2.53
C THR A 96 -4.31 4.99 -1.24
N LEU A 97 -3.01 4.81 -1.02
CA LEU A 97 -2.41 4.26 0.19
C LEU A 97 -1.89 5.39 1.10
N THR A 98 -2.26 5.32 2.37
CA THR A 98 -1.78 6.22 3.43
C THR A 98 -1.49 5.45 4.73
N ARG A 99 -0.84 6.10 5.72
CA ARG A 99 -0.76 5.60 7.09
C ARG A 99 -1.81 6.27 7.97
N HIS A 100 -2.45 5.50 8.85
CA HIS A 100 -3.47 6.02 9.78
C HIS A 100 -2.96 7.10 10.71
N ASP A 101 -1.71 6.99 11.17
CA ASP A 101 -1.08 7.96 12.07
C ASP A 101 -0.53 9.19 11.34
N ASN A 102 -0.78 9.31 10.03
CA ASN A 102 -0.27 10.35 9.14
C ASN A 102 1.26 10.47 9.11
N SER A 103 2.00 9.50 9.66
CA SER A 103 3.45 9.49 9.57
C SER A 103 3.89 9.01 8.19
N VAL A 104 5.18 9.18 7.91
CA VAL A 104 5.72 8.80 6.61
C VAL A 104 5.92 7.29 6.48
N PHE A 105 6.00 6.84 5.24
CA PHE A 105 6.38 5.47 4.90
C PHE A 105 7.21 5.43 3.62
N SER A 106 7.78 4.26 3.34
CA SER A 106 8.42 3.93 2.07
C SER A 106 7.73 2.73 1.47
N VAL A 107 7.57 2.72 0.15
CA VAL A 107 7.14 1.52 -0.58
C VAL A 107 8.36 0.85 -1.20
N LYS A 108 8.48 -0.46 -1.02
CA LYS A 108 9.59 -1.27 -1.55
C LYS A 108 9.16 -2.04 -2.77
N SER A 109 7.99 -2.68 -2.70
CA SER A 109 7.45 -3.43 -3.82
C SER A 109 5.94 -3.59 -3.75
N ILE A 110 5.35 -3.91 -4.89
CA ILE A 110 3.97 -4.36 -5.06
C ILE A 110 3.96 -5.48 -6.08
N ASP A 111 3.11 -6.49 -5.90
CA ASP A 111 2.88 -7.50 -6.93
C ASP A 111 1.66 -7.07 -7.77
N LEU A 112 1.78 -7.16 -9.09
CA LEU A 112 0.74 -6.81 -10.05
C LEU A 112 0.47 -7.97 -11.01
N ALA A 113 -0.79 -8.13 -11.43
CA ALA A 113 -1.20 -9.00 -12.51
C ALA A 113 -2.36 -8.38 -13.29
N ALA A 114 -2.51 -8.74 -14.56
CA ALA A 114 -3.72 -8.41 -15.32
C ALA A 114 -4.92 -9.12 -14.68
N VAL A 115 -6.09 -8.48 -14.66
CA VAL A 115 -7.30 -9.13 -14.16
C VAL A 115 -7.70 -10.28 -15.09
N ASN A 116 -7.54 -10.13 -16.42
CA ASN A 116 -7.82 -11.20 -17.38
C ASN A 116 -6.54 -11.65 -18.11
N ASP A 117 -6.66 -12.46 -19.17
CA ASP A 117 -5.54 -12.86 -20.04
C ASP A 117 -5.04 -11.73 -20.97
N ASP A 118 -5.13 -10.49 -20.49
CA ASP A 118 -4.79 -9.28 -21.22
C ASP A 118 -3.27 -9.23 -21.44
N GLN A 119 -2.86 -9.07 -22.70
CA GLN A 119 -1.46 -9.28 -23.10
C GLN A 119 -0.52 -8.21 -22.53
N SER A 120 -1.00 -6.97 -22.42
CA SER A 120 -0.24 -5.90 -21.79
C SER A 120 -1.12 -4.83 -21.15
N TYR A 121 -0.56 -4.17 -20.14
CA TYR A 121 -1.15 -3.03 -19.44
C TYR A 121 -0.04 -2.16 -18.85
N TYR A 122 -0.39 -0.93 -18.49
CA TYR A 122 0.50 -0.01 -17.80
C TYR A 122 -0.09 0.47 -16.48
N VAL A 123 0.77 0.76 -15.51
CA VAL A 123 0.37 1.34 -14.23
C VAL A 123 1.29 2.51 -13.92
N SER A 124 0.71 3.66 -13.61
CA SER A 124 1.43 4.85 -13.15
C SER A 124 1.23 5.02 -11.66
N PHE A 125 2.33 4.96 -10.91
CA PHE A 125 2.36 5.22 -9.48
C PHE A 125 2.79 6.65 -9.21
N ILE A 126 2.01 7.34 -8.38
CA ILE A 126 2.26 8.72 -7.98
C ILE A 126 2.41 8.77 -6.45
N GLY A 127 3.61 9.09 -5.98
CA GLY A 127 3.90 9.29 -4.57
C GLY A 127 3.99 10.77 -4.21
N ILE A 128 3.44 11.17 -3.06
CA ILE A 128 3.56 12.53 -2.52
C ILE A 128 4.41 12.47 -1.25
N THR A 129 5.48 13.25 -1.17
CA THR A 129 6.35 13.33 0.02
C THR A 129 5.83 14.35 1.03
N THR A 130 6.46 14.40 2.22
CA THR A 130 6.16 15.41 3.25
C THR A 130 6.39 16.85 2.81
N GLU A 131 7.23 17.04 1.80
CA GLU A 131 7.58 18.35 1.25
C GLU A 131 6.59 18.79 0.16
N GLY A 132 5.59 17.95 -0.16
CA GLY A 132 4.65 18.16 -1.27
C GLY A 132 5.23 17.79 -2.63
N THR A 133 6.47 17.29 -2.68
CA THR A 133 7.11 16.84 -3.91
C THR A 133 6.42 15.57 -4.42
N THR A 134 6.18 15.52 -5.73
CA THR A 134 5.59 14.36 -6.40
C THR A 134 6.69 13.49 -7.01
N THR A 135 6.60 12.17 -6.85
CA THR A 135 7.44 11.18 -7.53
C THR A 135 6.58 10.26 -8.39
N HIS A 136 7.12 9.83 -9.53
CA HIS A 136 6.41 9.01 -10.50
C HIS A 136 7.18 7.73 -10.80
N LEU A 137 6.44 6.65 -11.03
CA LEU A 137 6.95 5.40 -11.58
C LEU A 137 5.92 4.84 -12.54
N ASP A 138 6.27 4.81 -13.82
CA ASP A 138 5.47 4.17 -14.86
C ASP A 138 5.99 2.76 -15.10
N VAL A 139 5.08 1.80 -15.10
CA VAL A 139 5.39 0.38 -15.26
C VAL A 139 4.62 -0.16 -16.45
N TYR A 140 5.33 -0.79 -17.38
CA TYR A 140 4.74 -1.54 -18.48
C TYR A 140 4.86 -3.05 -18.22
N LEU A 141 3.75 -3.76 -18.35
CA LEU A 141 3.65 -5.18 -18.05
C LEU A 141 3.19 -5.91 -19.31
N ASP A 142 4.01 -6.82 -19.83
CA ASP A 142 3.89 -7.39 -21.18
C ASP A 142 3.70 -8.92 -21.23
N ASN A 143 3.15 -9.55 -20.17
CA ASN A 143 3.15 -11.01 -20.05
C ASN A 143 1.85 -11.63 -19.51
N GLY A 144 0.68 -11.16 -19.96
CA GLY A 144 -0.60 -11.80 -19.59
C GLY A 144 -0.92 -11.72 -18.09
N ALA A 145 -1.76 -12.65 -17.61
CA ALA A 145 -2.18 -12.80 -16.22
C ALA A 145 -1.07 -13.23 -15.21
N LYS A 146 0.22 -13.12 -15.56
CA LYS A 146 1.30 -13.53 -14.66
C LYS A 146 1.64 -12.43 -13.67
N TRP A 147 1.65 -12.78 -12.39
CA TRP A 147 2.15 -11.94 -11.31
C TRP A 147 3.57 -11.48 -11.56
N LYS A 148 3.80 -10.16 -11.46
CA LYS A 148 5.11 -9.53 -11.49
C LYS A 148 5.30 -8.65 -10.27
N ARG A 149 6.45 -8.79 -9.61
CA ARG A 149 6.89 -7.90 -8.55
C ARG A 149 7.49 -6.64 -9.13
N ILE A 150 6.90 -5.50 -8.81
CA ILE A 150 7.42 -4.18 -9.13
C ILE A 150 8.23 -3.69 -7.94
N VAL A 151 9.48 -3.33 -8.16
CA VAL A 151 10.36 -2.75 -7.14
C VAL A 151 10.38 -1.24 -7.31
N PHE A 152 10.05 -0.52 -6.24
CA PHE A 152 10.03 0.94 -6.28
C PHE A 152 11.44 1.52 -6.13
N PRO A 153 11.77 2.60 -6.87
CA PRO A 153 13.04 3.30 -6.70
C PRO A 153 13.10 4.03 -5.35
N ALA A 154 14.30 4.45 -4.96
CA ALA A 154 14.53 5.12 -3.68
C ALA A 154 13.78 6.46 -3.52
N THR A 155 13.23 7.03 -4.61
CA THR A 155 12.38 8.23 -4.58
C THR A 155 11.02 7.98 -3.92
N PHE A 156 10.58 6.73 -3.78
CA PHE A 156 9.36 6.35 -3.06
C PHE A 156 9.61 6.09 -1.57
N ARG A 157 10.45 6.94 -0.95
CA ARG A 157 10.71 6.98 0.49
C ARG A 157 10.14 8.27 1.07
N ASN A 158 9.85 8.28 2.37
CA ASN A 158 9.29 9.43 3.08
C ASN A 158 7.97 9.95 2.47
N LEU A 159 7.13 9.03 1.99
CA LEU A 159 5.84 9.31 1.39
C LEU A 159 4.79 9.61 2.47
N LYS A 160 3.92 10.56 2.17
CA LYS A 160 2.63 10.78 2.85
C LYS A 160 1.52 9.95 2.20
N SER A 161 1.57 9.80 0.88
CA SER A 161 0.64 8.97 0.13
C SER A 161 1.31 8.34 -1.09
N LEU A 162 0.75 7.22 -1.53
CA LEU A 162 0.99 6.61 -2.83
C LEU A 162 -0.36 6.41 -3.49
N SER A 163 -0.48 6.71 -4.78
CA SER A 163 -1.70 6.47 -5.55
C SER A 163 -1.40 5.85 -6.91
N TRP A 164 -2.35 5.09 -7.43
CA TRP A 164 -2.34 4.55 -8.78
C TRP A 164 -3.76 4.34 -9.28
N MET A 165 -3.93 4.49 -10.58
CA MET A 165 -5.22 4.41 -11.24
C MET A 165 -5.38 3.07 -11.93
N GLN A 166 -6.59 2.53 -11.89
CA GLN A 166 -7.01 1.38 -12.68
C GLN A 166 -6.92 1.70 -14.18
N GLY A 167 -6.75 0.68 -15.02
CA GLY A 167 -6.82 0.85 -16.47
C GLY A 167 -8.15 1.46 -16.92
N ASP A 168 -8.17 2.12 -18.08
CA ASP A 168 -9.38 2.72 -18.69
C ASP A 168 -10.31 1.67 -19.35
N CYS A 169 -9.93 0.39 -19.30
CA CYS A 169 -10.63 -0.76 -19.89
C CYS A 169 -10.87 -0.70 -21.40
N THR A 170 -10.27 0.27 -22.10
CA THR A 170 -10.38 0.44 -23.56
C THR A 170 -9.02 0.23 -24.22
N GLU A 171 -8.03 1.00 -23.78
CA GLU A 171 -6.65 0.94 -24.23
C GLU A 171 -5.74 0.33 -23.17
N ASN A 172 -6.06 0.54 -21.89
CA ASN A 172 -5.35 -0.02 -20.75
C ASN A 172 -6.26 -0.99 -19.98
N PRO A 173 -6.02 -2.30 -20.08
CA PRO A 173 -6.80 -3.30 -19.36
C PRO A 173 -6.72 -3.15 -17.82
N PRO A 174 -7.74 -3.64 -17.09
CA PRO A 174 -7.73 -3.62 -15.65
C PRO A 174 -6.66 -4.57 -15.07
N HIS A 175 -6.12 -4.21 -13.92
CA HIS A 175 -5.12 -4.96 -13.17
C HIS A 175 -5.54 -5.14 -11.71
N MET A 176 -4.97 -6.16 -11.09
CA MET A 176 -5.08 -6.48 -9.67
C MET A 176 -3.71 -6.38 -9.00
N PHE A 177 -3.72 -6.19 -7.69
CA PHE A 177 -2.52 -6.03 -6.88
C PHE A 177 -2.58 -6.87 -5.60
N ASP A 178 -1.39 -7.23 -5.11
CA ASP A 178 -1.18 -7.97 -3.86
C ASP A 178 0.22 -7.63 -3.27
N ASN A 179 0.49 -8.10 -2.05
CA ASN A 179 1.81 -8.09 -1.40
C ASN A 179 2.53 -6.72 -1.41
N ILE A 180 1.85 -5.67 -0.92
CA ILE A 180 2.44 -4.33 -0.85
C ILE A 180 3.46 -4.30 0.29
N PHE A 181 4.76 -4.26 -0.03
CA PHE A 181 5.84 -4.24 0.95
C PHE A 181 6.25 -2.82 1.31
N LEU A 182 6.15 -2.50 2.60
CA LEU A 182 6.25 -1.17 3.17
C LEU A 182 7.31 -1.13 4.28
N SER A 183 7.93 0.02 4.48
CA SER A 183 8.79 0.26 5.65
C SER A 183 8.57 1.66 6.21
N HIS A 184 8.89 1.80 7.49
CA HIS A 184 8.99 3.11 8.15
C HIS A 184 10.35 3.75 7.91
#